data_AF-A0A669CE89-F1
#
_entry.id   AF-A0A669CE89-F1
#
_cell.length_a   1.000
_cell.length_b   1.000
_cell.length_c   1.000
_cell.angle_alpha   90.00
_cell.angle_beta   90.00
_cell.angle_gamma   90.00
#
_symmetry.space_group_name_H-M   'P 1'
#
loop_
_entity.id
_entity.type
_entity.pdbx_description
1 polymer ?
#
loop_
_entity_poly.entity_id
_entity_poly.type
_entity_poly.pdbx_seq_one_letter_code
_entity_poly.pdbx_strand_id
1 'polypeptide(L)'
;MRIFWSLLKNSNPKIEYYSRFSPSPLSIKQFLDFGRDNACEKTSFMFLRKELPVRLANTMREVNLLPDKLLSQPSVKLVYMQSFVELLDYENRKPEDPHTLNDFLELLIEIRNRHNDVVPTMAQGVIEYKEKFGFDPFISSNVQYFLDRFYTNRISFRMLINQHSDNHFE
;
A
#
# COMPACT_ATOMS: atom_id res chain seq x y z
N MET A 1 -15.43 14.50 -9.82
CA MET A 1 -14.22 15.03 -10.50
C MET A 1 -13.54 16.22 -9.81
N ARG A 2 -14.20 17.10 -9.02
CA ARG A 2 -13.50 18.22 -8.33
C ARG A 2 -12.74 17.82 -7.05
N ILE A 3 -13.29 16.88 -6.27
CA ILE A 3 -12.66 16.28 -5.07
C ILE A 3 -11.40 15.46 -5.46
N PHE A 4 -11.43 14.89 -6.67
CA PHE A 4 -10.37 14.08 -7.29
C PHE A 4 -9.09 14.91 -7.55
N TRP A 5 -9.24 16.15 -7.99
CA TRP A 5 -8.12 17.06 -8.20
C TRP A 5 -7.60 17.66 -6.90
N SER A 6 -8.43 17.85 -5.87
CA SER A 6 -7.96 18.33 -4.56
C SER A 6 -7.12 17.29 -3.81
N LEU A 7 -7.45 15.99 -3.97
CA LEU A 7 -6.69 14.89 -3.36
C LEU A 7 -5.30 14.71 -3.99
N LEU A 8 -5.18 14.87 -5.32
CA LEU A 8 -3.90 14.72 -6.05
C LEU A 8 -2.98 15.94 -5.96
N LYS A 9 -3.54 17.15 -5.83
CA LYS A 9 -2.78 18.41 -5.89
C LYS A 9 -2.20 18.82 -4.53
N ASN A 10 -2.75 18.29 -3.44
CA ASN A 10 -2.11 18.38 -2.14
C ASN A 10 -1.05 17.29 -2.05
N SER A 11 0.22 17.68 -2.13
CA SER A 11 1.29 16.92 -1.51
C SER A 11 0.91 16.77 -0.04
N ASN A 12 0.26 15.65 0.32
CA ASN A 12 -0.43 15.52 1.60
C ASN A 12 0.63 15.52 2.73
N PRO A 13 0.60 16.47 3.70
CA PRO A 13 1.53 16.48 4.83
C PRO A 13 1.59 15.14 5.56
N LYS A 14 0.49 14.37 5.54
CA LYS A 14 0.44 13.01 6.07
C LYS A 14 1.28 12.03 5.26
N ILE A 15 1.30 12.08 3.93
CA ILE A 15 2.17 11.19 3.14
C ILE A 15 3.63 11.49 3.47
N GLU A 16 4.01 12.76 3.55
CA GLU A 16 5.37 13.14 3.95
C GLU A 16 5.70 12.63 5.35
N TYR A 17 4.82 12.86 6.32
CA TYR A 17 4.95 12.36 7.69
C TYR A 17 5.12 10.84 7.74
N TYR A 18 4.21 10.08 7.13
CA TYR A 18 4.23 8.61 7.15
C TYR A 18 5.41 8.02 6.38
N SER A 19 5.88 8.68 5.33
CA SER A 19 7.03 8.23 4.55
C SER A 19 8.38 8.37 5.26
N ARG A 20 8.45 9.13 6.35
CA ARG A 20 9.66 9.23 7.18
C ARG A 20 9.87 8.01 8.07
N PHE A 21 8.84 7.20 8.27
CA PHE A 21 8.93 5.95 9.02
C PHE A 21 9.34 4.80 8.10
N SER A 22 10.20 3.91 8.62
CA SER A 22 10.55 2.67 7.94
C SER A 22 9.48 1.61 8.17
N PRO A 23 9.07 0.86 7.14
CA PRO A 23 8.20 -0.31 7.31
C PRO A 23 8.80 -1.30 8.31
N SER A 24 7.96 -1.87 9.17
CA SER A 24 8.37 -2.85 10.18
C SER A 24 8.50 -4.23 9.53
N PRO A 25 9.71 -4.82 9.45
CA PRO A 25 9.86 -6.19 8.98
C PRO A 25 9.33 -7.16 10.05
N LEU A 26 8.59 -8.17 9.62
CA LEU A 26 8.11 -9.25 10.48
C LEU A 26 8.74 -10.57 10.04
N SER A 27 9.33 -11.28 10.99
CA SER A 27 9.81 -12.65 10.76
C SER A 27 8.66 -13.64 10.66
N ILE A 28 8.88 -14.77 10.00
CA ILE A 28 7.91 -15.88 9.94
C ILE A 28 7.52 -16.33 11.35
N LYS A 29 8.49 -16.39 12.28
CA LYS A 29 8.22 -16.72 13.68
C LYS A 29 7.24 -15.73 14.31
N GLN A 30 7.48 -14.41 14.18
CA GLN A 30 6.56 -13.40 14.72
C GLN A 30 5.17 -13.49 14.09
N PHE A 31 5.08 -13.79 12.79
CA PHE A 31 3.79 -14.03 12.13
C PHE A 31 3.05 -15.24 12.71
N LEU A 32 3.75 -16.36 12.93
CA LEU A 32 3.17 -17.58 13.51
C LEU A 32 2.79 -17.40 14.98
N ASP A 33 3.65 -16.77 15.77
CA ASP A 33 3.41 -16.49 17.20
C ASP A 33 2.20 -15.56 17.36
N PHE A 34 2.02 -14.61 16.43
CA PHE A 34 0.84 -13.73 16.39
C PHE A 34 -0.45 -14.52 16.13
N GLY A 35 -0.43 -15.50 15.21
CA GLY A 35 -1.61 -16.32 14.89
C GLY A 35 -1.94 -17.40 15.92
N ARG A 36 -0.94 -17.95 16.64
CA ARG A 36 -1.16 -19.06 17.60
C ARG A 36 -1.51 -18.60 19.01
N ASP A 37 -0.70 -17.70 19.57
CA ASP A 37 -0.75 -17.40 21.01
C ASP A 37 -1.38 -16.04 21.30
N ASN A 38 -1.49 -15.18 20.29
CA ASN A 38 -1.93 -13.78 20.40
C ASN A 38 -2.86 -13.37 19.25
N ALA A 39 -3.78 -14.25 18.82
CA ALA A 39 -4.82 -13.97 17.81
C ALA A 39 -5.86 -12.93 18.29
N CYS A 40 -5.39 -11.87 18.94
CA CYS A 40 -6.15 -10.73 19.36
C CYS A 40 -6.29 -9.80 18.15
N GLU A 41 -7.45 -9.86 17.52
CA GLU A 41 -7.91 -8.93 16.48
C GLU A 41 -7.55 -7.48 16.81
N LYS A 42 -7.74 -7.08 18.07
CA LYS A 42 -7.40 -5.73 18.54
C LYS A 42 -5.92 -5.40 18.36
N THR A 43 -5.01 -6.30 18.74
CA THR A 43 -3.57 -6.10 18.55
C THR A 43 -3.23 -6.01 17.06
N SER A 44 -3.87 -6.84 16.23
CA SER A 44 -3.67 -6.84 14.79
C SER A 44 -4.11 -5.52 14.18
N PHE A 45 -5.31 -5.05 14.53
CA PHE A 45 -5.85 -3.75 14.15
C PHE A 45 -4.91 -2.60 14.56
N MET A 46 -4.45 -2.59 15.83
CA MET A 46 -3.55 -1.55 16.35
C MET A 46 -2.23 -1.48 15.58
N PHE A 47 -1.70 -2.63 15.15
CA PHE A 47 -0.52 -2.71 14.30
C PHE A 47 -0.81 -2.23 12.87
N LEU A 48 -1.80 -2.83 12.21
CA LEU A 48 -2.09 -2.61 10.79
C LEU A 48 -2.53 -1.17 10.47
N ARG A 49 -3.32 -0.55 11.35
CA ARG A 49 -3.76 0.85 11.16
C ARG A 49 -2.59 1.85 11.14
N LYS A 50 -1.41 1.46 11.62
CA LYS A 50 -0.18 2.26 11.57
C LYS A 50 0.76 1.78 10.47
N GLU A 51 0.97 0.47 10.38
CA GLU A 51 1.92 -0.13 9.44
C GLU A 51 1.49 0.03 7.97
N LEU A 52 0.20 -0.15 7.66
CA LEU A 52 -0.29 -0.06 6.28
C LEU A 52 -0.15 1.36 5.70
N PRO A 53 -0.52 2.45 6.42
CA PRO A 53 -0.22 3.81 5.97
C PRO A 53 1.26 4.08 5.74
N VAL A 54 2.16 3.58 6.59
CA VAL A 54 3.62 3.73 6.41
C VAL A 54 4.07 3.10 5.08
N ARG A 55 3.64 1.86 4.80
CA ARG A 55 4.00 1.15 3.57
C ARG A 55 3.46 1.82 2.31
N LEU A 56 2.22 2.29 2.37
CA LEU A 56 1.60 3.03 1.26
C LEU A 56 2.33 4.36 1.01
N ALA A 57 2.62 5.13 2.06
CA ALA A 57 3.33 6.40 1.93
C ALA A 57 4.74 6.24 1.35
N ASN A 58 5.50 5.24 1.80
CA ASN A 58 6.81 4.89 1.25
C ASN A 58 6.70 4.53 -0.24
N THR A 59 5.73 3.69 -0.60
CA THR A 59 5.51 3.33 -2.01
C THR A 59 5.14 4.55 -2.86
N MET A 60 4.27 5.43 -2.36
CA MET A 60 3.89 6.64 -3.07
C MET A 60 5.08 7.59 -3.27
N ARG A 61 6.05 7.65 -2.33
CA ARG A 61 7.30 8.39 -2.54
C ARG A 61 8.16 7.75 -3.61
N GLU A 62 8.37 6.44 -3.57
CA GLU A 62 9.14 5.73 -4.59
C GLU A 62 8.51 5.85 -5.97
N VAL A 63 7.18 5.73 -6.08
CA VAL A 63 6.46 5.93 -7.33
C VAL A 63 6.77 7.31 -7.89
N ASN A 64 6.78 8.36 -7.07
CA ASN A 64 7.09 9.73 -7.52
C ASN A 64 8.55 9.95 -7.97
N LEU A 65 9.46 9.02 -7.71
CA LEU A 65 10.85 9.07 -8.19
C LEU A 65 11.02 8.40 -9.56
N LEU A 66 9.98 7.73 -10.08
CA LEU A 66 10.02 7.20 -11.44
C LEU A 66 10.17 8.33 -12.47
N PRO A 67 10.76 8.06 -13.64
CA PRO A 67 10.78 9.01 -14.73
C PRO A 67 9.37 9.50 -15.09
N ASP A 68 9.18 10.78 -15.38
CA ASP A 68 7.87 11.39 -15.74
C ASP A 68 7.11 10.62 -16.84
N LYS A 69 7.88 10.03 -17.75
CA LYS A 69 7.41 9.22 -18.86
C LYS A 69 6.84 7.85 -18.44
N LEU A 70 7.17 7.36 -17.26
CA LEU A 70 6.61 6.15 -16.61
C LEU A 70 5.59 6.50 -15.51
N LEU A 71 5.70 7.71 -14.92
CA LEU A 71 4.74 8.30 -13.98
C LEU A 71 3.35 8.56 -14.57
N SER A 72 3.18 8.39 -15.88
CA SER A 72 1.98 8.74 -16.63
C SER A 72 0.78 7.83 -16.37
N GLN A 73 0.90 6.76 -15.57
CA GLN A 73 -0.21 5.88 -15.19
C GLN A 73 -0.95 6.42 -13.96
N PRO A 74 -1.99 7.26 -14.13
CA PRO A 74 -2.63 7.97 -13.02
C PRO A 74 -3.39 7.00 -12.10
N SER A 75 -3.80 5.86 -12.66
CA SER A 75 -4.54 4.79 -11.99
C SER A 75 -3.77 4.22 -10.79
N VAL A 76 -2.45 4.00 -10.92
CA VAL A 76 -1.65 3.45 -9.82
C VAL A 76 -1.54 4.47 -8.68
N LYS A 77 -1.23 5.73 -8.98
CA LYS A 77 -1.19 6.78 -7.96
C LYS A 77 -2.53 6.93 -7.23
N LEU A 78 -3.63 6.85 -7.97
CA LEU A 78 -4.98 6.95 -7.42
C LEU A 78 -5.29 5.80 -6.47
N VAL A 79 -4.99 4.55 -6.86
CA VAL A 79 -5.23 3.36 -6.03
C VAL A 79 -4.51 3.47 -4.69
N TYR A 80 -3.23 3.87 -4.68
CA TYR A 80 -2.47 4.03 -3.44
C TYR A 80 -2.95 5.22 -2.60
N MET A 81 -3.24 6.36 -3.22
CA MET A 81 -3.76 7.55 -2.53
C MET A 81 -5.09 7.26 -1.84
N GLN A 82 -6.03 6.61 -2.56
CA GLN A 82 -7.34 6.30 -2.02
C GLN A 82 -7.23 5.38 -0.80
N SER A 83 -6.48 4.27 -0.92
CA SER A 83 -6.25 3.36 0.21
C SER A 83 -5.58 4.05 1.39
N PHE A 84 -4.64 4.97 1.12
CA PHE A 84 -3.98 5.71 2.19
C PHE A 84 -4.96 6.60 2.95
N VAL A 85 -5.79 7.37 2.25
CA VAL A 85 -6.79 8.26 2.88
C VAL A 85 -7.80 7.49 3.69
N GLU A 86 -8.36 6.40 3.15
CA GLU A 86 -9.35 5.57 3.86
C GLU A 86 -8.76 4.93 5.14
N LEU A 87 -7.48 4.53 5.12
CA LEU A 87 -6.81 4.01 6.32
C LEU A 87 -6.58 5.08 7.40
N LEU A 88 -6.42 6.36 7.03
CA LEU A 88 -6.24 7.43 8.01
C LEU A 88 -7.49 7.66 8.87
N ASP A 89 -8.67 7.30 8.39
CA ASP A 89 -9.92 7.37 9.17
C ASP A 89 -9.90 6.47 10.42
N TYR A 90 -8.93 5.54 10.49
CA TYR A 90 -8.72 4.60 11.60
C TYR A 90 -7.52 4.95 12.49
N GLU A 91 -6.77 6.03 12.20
CA GLU A 91 -5.55 6.41 12.94
C GLU A 91 -5.81 6.54 14.46
N ASN A 92 -6.96 7.14 14.81
CA ASN A 92 -7.34 7.48 16.18
C ASN A 92 -8.56 6.70 16.72
N ARG A 93 -9.18 5.81 15.93
CA ARG A 93 -10.30 4.97 16.40
C ARG A 93 -9.81 3.98 17.45
N LYS A 94 -10.64 3.56 18.40
CA LYS A 94 -10.25 2.57 19.41
C LYS A 94 -10.79 1.19 19.05
N PRO A 95 -10.07 0.10 19.35
CA PRO A 95 -10.58 -1.25 19.12
C PRO A 95 -11.79 -1.59 20.00
N GLU A 96 -12.08 -0.79 21.03
CA GLU A 96 -13.28 -0.90 21.87
C GLU A 96 -14.53 -0.27 21.24
N ASP A 97 -14.35 0.60 20.24
CA ASP A 97 -15.47 1.32 19.62
C ASP A 97 -16.33 0.32 18.82
N PRO A 98 -17.68 0.38 18.94
CA PRO A 98 -18.57 -0.51 18.21
C PRO A 98 -18.28 -0.49 16.70
N HIS A 99 -18.35 -1.65 16.07
CA HIS A 99 -18.13 -1.87 14.63
C HIS A 99 -16.73 -1.58 14.08
N THR A 100 -15.82 -0.92 14.84
CA THR A 100 -14.51 -0.50 14.31
C THR A 100 -13.69 -1.64 13.71
N LEU A 101 -13.66 -2.81 14.36
CA LEU A 101 -12.86 -3.94 13.89
C LEU A 101 -13.46 -4.56 12.62
N ASN A 102 -14.79 -4.75 12.58
CA ASN A 102 -15.50 -5.25 11.40
C ASN A 102 -15.39 -4.27 10.21
N ASP A 103 -15.62 -2.97 10.43
CA ASP A 103 -15.52 -1.96 9.39
C ASP A 103 -14.08 -1.87 8.84
N PHE A 104 -13.08 -2.05 9.72
CA PHE A 104 -11.68 -2.11 9.31
C PHE A 104 -11.39 -3.35 8.46
N LEU A 105 -11.91 -4.51 8.84
CA LEU A 105 -11.78 -5.74 8.04
C LEU A 105 -12.37 -5.58 6.65
N GLU A 106 -13.58 -5.04 6.53
CA GLU A 106 -14.22 -4.76 5.24
C GLU A 106 -13.38 -3.78 4.41
N LEU A 107 -12.87 -2.71 5.02
CA LEU A 107 -11.95 -1.79 4.34
C LEU A 107 -10.70 -2.52 3.82
N LEU A 108 -10.09 -3.43 4.60
CA LEU A 108 -8.92 -4.17 4.16
C LEU A 108 -9.23 -5.07 2.95
N ILE A 109 -10.42 -5.68 2.92
CA ILE A 109 -10.91 -6.48 1.78
C ILE A 109 -11.07 -5.59 0.54
N GLU A 110 -11.69 -4.41 0.68
CA GLU A 110 -11.84 -3.44 -0.41
C GLU A 110 -10.49 -2.97 -0.95
N ILE A 111 -9.57 -2.61 -0.05
CA ILE A 111 -8.20 -2.20 -0.42
C ILE A 111 -7.49 -3.33 -1.17
N ARG A 112 -7.56 -4.57 -0.66
CA ARG A 112 -6.97 -5.74 -1.35
C ARG A 112 -7.51 -5.88 -2.76
N ASN A 113 -8.83 -5.78 -2.92
CA ASN A 113 -9.49 -5.94 -4.21
C ASN A 113 -9.09 -4.82 -5.18
N ARG A 114 -9.06 -3.56 -4.71
CA ARG A 114 -8.64 -2.40 -5.50
C ARG A 114 -7.20 -2.49 -5.99
N HIS A 115 -6.31 -3.14 -5.22
CA HIS A 115 -4.91 -3.31 -5.57
C HIS A 115 -4.64 -4.50 -6.50
N ASN A 116 -5.65 -5.30 -6.87
CA ASN A 116 -5.45 -6.52 -7.68
C ASN A 116 -4.79 -6.24 -9.04
N ASP A 117 -5.23 -5.19 -9.73
CA ASP A 117 -4.76 -4.88 -11.10
C ASP A 117 -3.50 -4.01 -11.14
N VAL A 118 -2.90 -3.71 -9.99
CA VAL A 118 -1.67 -2.89 -9.91
C VAL A 118 -0.52 -3.51 -10.69
N VAL A 119 -0.33 -4.84 -10.61
CA VAL A 119 0.75 -5.54 -11.31
C VAL A 119 0.59 -5.47 -12.83
N PRO A 120 -0.54 -5.90 -13.42
CA PRO A 120 -0.73 -5.78 -14.87
C PRO A 120 -0.70 -4.32 -15.34
N THR A 121 -1.24 -3.37 -14.56
CA THR A 121 -1.20 -1.94 -14.89
C THR A 121 0.24 -1.41 -14.94
N MET A 122 1.08 -1.77 -13.96
CA MET A 122 2.49 -1.37 -13.95
C MET A 122 3.28 -2.02 -15.09
N ALA A 123 3.03 -3.31 -15.36
CA ALA A 123 3.66 -4.01 -16.49
C ALA A 123 3.31 -3.34 -17.83
N GLN A 124 2.04 -3.01 -18.03
CA GLN A 124 1.57 -2.29 -19.21
C GLN A 124 2.26 -0.93 -19.36
N GLY A 125 2.38 -0.15 -18.28
CA GLY A 125 3.09 1.14 -18.31
C GLY A 125 4.57 1.01 -18.70
N VAL A 126 5.25 -0.06 -18.27
CA VAL A 126 6.65 -0.33 -18.66
C VAL A 126 6.75 -0.74 -20.14
N ILE A 127 5.80 -1.53 -20.64
CA ILE A 127 5.73 -1.92 -22.06
C ILE A 127 5.53 -0.67 -22.93
N GLU A 128 4.53 0.16 -22.61
CA GLU A 128 4.23 1.40 -23.34
C GLU A 128 5.44 2.35 -23.34
N TYR A 129 6.14 2.45 -22.22
CA TYR A 129 7.37 3.23 -22.12
C TYR A 129 8.44 2.72 -23.09
N LYS A 130 8.68 1.40 -23.09
CA LYS A 130 9.68 0.76 -23.95
C LYS A 130 9.33 0.92 -25.43
N GLU A 131 8.06 0.77 -25.81
CA GLU A 131 7.60 0.94 -27.20
C GLU A 131 7.76 2.39 -27.68
N LYS A 132 7.47 3.36 -26.81
CA LYS A 132 7.50 4.79 -27.17
C LYS A 132 8.89 5.40 -27.17
N PHE A 133 9.76 4.98 -26.26
CA PHE A 133 11.07 5.62 -26.04
C PHE A 133 12.27 4.71 -26.30
N GLY A 134 12.04 3.42 -26.60
CA GLY A 134 13.10 2.44 -26.79
C GLY A 134 13.72 1.96 -25.47
N PHE A 135 14.86 1.28 -25.58
CA PHE A 135 15.60 0.75 -24.43
C PHE A 135 16.79 1.65 -24.09
N ASP A 136 16.81 2.13 -22.85
CA ASP A 136 17.93 2.86 -22.25
C ASP A 136 18.46 2.02 -21.07
N PRO A 137 19.73 1.56 -21.07
CA PRO A 137 20.29 0.74 -20.00
C PRO A 137 20.27 1.39 -18.61
N PHE A 138 20.47 2.70 -18.54
CA PHE A 138 20.47 3.43 -17.27
C PHE A 138 19.07 3.53 -16.69
N ILE A 139 18.09 3.89 -17.52
CA ILE A 139 16.68 3.95 -17.11
C ILE A 139 16.17 2.55 -16.76
N SER A 140 16.55 1.53 -17.53
CA SER A 140 16.18 0.13 -17.25
C SER A 140 16.64 -0.32 -15.87
N SER A 141 17.86 0.05 -15.47
CA SER A 141 18.40 -0.31 -14.13
C SER A 141 17.61 0.35 -13.00
N ASN A 142 17.25 1.63 -13.17
CA ASN A 142 16.42 2.36 -12.20
C ASN A 142 14.99 1.81 -12.12
N VAL A 143 14.40 1.45 -13.26
CA VAL A 143 13.07 0.84 -13.32
C VAL A 143 13.08 -0.54 -12.67
N GLN A 144 14.09 -1.37 -12.92
CA GLN A 144 14.23 -2.68 -12.28
C GLN A 144 14.31 -2.53 -10.75
N TYR A 145 15.20 -1.66 -10.27
CA TYR A 145 15.35 -1.38 -8.84
C TYR A 145 14.03 -0.95 -8.19
N PHE A 146 13.29 -0.06 -8.85
CA PHE A 146 11.96 0.35 -8.40
C PHE A 146 10.98 -0.83 -8.37
N LEU A 147 10.88 -1.61 -9.45
CA LEU A 147 9.92 -2.71 -9.56
C LEU A 147 10.17 -3.79 -8.49
N ASP A 148 11.44 -4.11 -8.21
CA ASP A 148 11.80 -5.10 -7.18
C ASP A 148 11.29 -4.65 -5.80
N ARG A 149 11.51 -3.38 -5.44
CA ARG A 149 11.05 -2.81 -4.17
C ARG A 149 9.53 -2.68 -4.11
N PHE A 150 8.93 -2.18 -5.18
CA PHE A 150 7.49 -1.99 -5.32
C PHE A 150 6.74 -3.32 -5.16
N TYR A 151 7.17 -4.37 -5.87
CA TYR A 151 6.53 -5.68 -5.78
C TYR A 151 6.83 -6.41 -4.47
N THR A 152 8.03 -6.24 -3.89
CA THR A 152 8.33 -6.74 -2.54
C THR A 152 7.40 -6.12 -1.50
N ASN A 153 7.21 -4.79 -1.54
CA ASN A 153 6.29 -4.11 -0.64
C ASN A 153 4.84 -4.59 -0.87
N ARG A 154 4.41 -4.78 -2.12
CA ARG A 154 3.08 -5.31 -2.45
C ARG A 154 2.85 -6.72 -1.93
N ILE A 155 3.83 -7.61 -2.03
CA ILE A 155 3.77 -8.96 -1.45
C ILE A 155 3.60 -8.85 0.06
N SER A 156 4.42 -8.03 0.71
CA SER A 156 4.37 -7.84 2.16
C SER A 156 3.05 -7.21 2.62
N PHE A 157 2.48 -6.30 1.84
CA PHE A 157 1.18 -5.67 2.09
C PHE A 157 0.03 -6.69 1.99
N ARG A 158 0.02 -7.52 0.93
CA ARG A 158 -0.96 -8.61 0.79
C ARG A 158 -0.82 -9.64 1.91
N MET A 159 0.40 -9.97 2.31
CA MET A 159 0.66 -10.89 3.42
C MET A 159 0.00 -10.40 4.72
N LEU A 160 0.16 -9.11 5.04
CA LEU A 160 -0.44 -8.51 6.23
C LEU A 160 -1.97 -8.52 6.19
N ILE A 161 -2.56 -8.12 5.05
CA ILE A 161 -4.02 -8.11 4.90
C ILE A 161 -4.59 -9.51 4.98
N ASN A 162 -4.01 -10.48 4.26
CA ASN A 162 -4.49 -11.86 4.27
C ASN A 162 -4.37 -12.48 5.66
N GLN A 163 -3.26 -12.26 6.38
CA GLN A 163 -3.14 -12.73 7.75
C GLN A 163 -4.24 -12.15 8.66
N HIS A 164 -4.61 -10.88 8.50
CA HIS A 164 -5.71 -10.31 9.28
C HIS A 164 -7.04 -10.93 8.89
N SER A 165 -7.35 -10.97 7.59
CA SER A 165 -8.64 -11.43 7.08
C SER A 165 -8.88 -12.92 7.28
N ASP A 166 -7.87 -13.77 7.10
CA ASP A 166 -8.03 -15.22 7.16
C ASP A 166 -8.21 -15.72 8.60
N ASN A 167 -7.61 -15.04 9.59
CA ASN A 167 -7.84 -15.32 11.02
C ASN A 167 -9.24 -14.95 11.52
N HIS A 168 -10.08 -14.33 10.68
CA HIS A 168 -11.49 -14.03 10.99
C HIS A 168 -12.48 -15.06 10.45
N PHE A 169 -12.01 -16.01 9.64
CA PHE A 169 -12.85 -17.06 9.03
C PHE A 169 -12.71 -18.44 9.71
N GLU A 170 -11.94 -18.54 10.80
CA GLU A 170 -11.88 -19.71 11.71
C GLU A 170 -12.62 -19.42 13.02
#